data_AF-A0AAE3IY14-F1
#
_entry.id   AF-A0AAE3IY14-F1
#
_cell.length_a   1.000
_cell.length_b   1.000
_cell.length_c   1.000
_cell.angle_alpha   90.00
_cell.angle_beta   90.00
_cell.angle_gamma   90.00
#
_symmetry.space_group_name_H-M   'P 1'
#
loop_
_entity.id
_entity.type
_entity.pdbx_description
1 polymer ?
#
loop_
_entity_poly.entity_id
_entity_poly.type
_entity_poly.pdbx_seq_one_letter_code
_entity_poly.pdbx_strand_id
1 'polypeptide(L)'
;MPDTLQPQLIAAVAERLAAHEFKGWFYGDSVGFEGLVAAADLLEDPKWIDFSHGFFRAWATRRHPFHPDDNTAPGHVMCDIVERTGDEVLKTAVLDLAEHLRSRRKIGDVAVTFEDTLRSLRQPYGGVQLSKEQSELMKDPGAGIWLDCMHFDAPFYAHLSKIDPANDWAETGVREILGYREFLFDQETGTYRHYWLEKLGRSQIPGWGRGQGWALLGMLDVLKFCGDAPAADELQEQAIALAETMVSYQLEDGNWHCMVHEPRSGPESSTAAFMATAFYRGMKHGVLSKRFELPAEKAFRAMVSNLDEKGNLLGVSAAVMSALVDEHYWHVPLDRIVPWGQGPVLTAAAARSAFLGKAIS
;
A
#
# COMPACT_ATOMS: atom_id res chain seq x y z
N MET A 1 -1.86 26.53 12.24
CA MET A 1 -0.90 25.42 12.41
C MET A 1 0.03 25.45 11.21
N PRO A 2 1.32 25.09 11.33
CA PRO A 2 2.27 25.32 10.25
C PRO A 2 1.85 24.56 8.98
N ASP A 3 2.02 25.22 7.84
CA ASP A 3 1.63 24.72 6.51
C ASP A 3 2.48 23.53 6.03
N THR A 4 3.39 23.00 6.83
CA THR A 4 4.29 21.87 6.51
C THR A 4 4.73 21.20 7.81
N LEU A 5 4.93 19.87 7.78
CA LEU A 5 5.62 19.18 8.86
C LEU A 5 7.03 19.78 9.02
N GLN A 6 7.46 20.00 10.27
CA GLN A 6 8.78 20.56 10.54
C GLN A 6 9.87 19.53 10.14
N PRO A 7 11.00 19.96 9.56
CA PRO A 7 12.09 19.05 9.18
C PRO A 7 12.56 18.13 10.31
N GLN A 8 12.59 18.63 11.55
CA GLN A 8 12.97 17.85 12.73
C GLN A 8 11.99 16.70 13.00
N LEU A 9 10.70 16.93 12.77
CA LEU A 9 9.67 15.90 12.94
C LEU A 9 9.70 14.88 11.80
N ILE A 10 9.94 15.32 10.56
CA ILE A 10 10.17 14.42 9.40
C ILE A 10 11.36 13.50 9.68
N ALA A 11 12.48 14.06 10.17
CA ALA A 11 13.65 13.28 10.55
C ALA A 11 13.30 12.29 11.66
N ALA A 12 12.58 12.70 12.71
CA ALA A 12 12.19 11.80 13.80
C ALA A 12 11.32 10.61 13.33
N VAL A 13 10.35 10.86 12.44
CA VAL A 13 9.51 9.82 11.81
C VAL A 13 10.39 8.84 11.02
N ALA A 14 11.35 9.35 10.24
CA ALA A 14 12.24 8.54 9.41
C ALA A 14 13.28 7.74 10.24
N GLU A 15 13.85 8.32 11.31
CA GLU A 15 14.71 7.59 12.26
C GLU A 15 13.94 6.47 12.95
N ARG A 16 12.69 6.72 13.35
CA ARG A 16 11.84 5.69 13.95
C ARG A 16 11.59 4.53 12.98
N LEU A 17 11.35 4.85 11.71
CA LEU A 17 11.12 3.88 10.66
C LEU A 17 12.40 3.08 10.34
N ALA A 18 13.56 3.74 10.21
CA ALA A 18 14.84 3.08 9.98
C ALA A 18 15.28 2.18 11.14
N ALA A 19 14.81 2.47 12.37
CA ALA A 19 15.01 1.61 13.53
C ALA A 19 14.08 0.38 13.57
N HIS A 20 13.13 0.25 12.64
CA HIS A 20 12.31 -0.95 12.50
C HIS A 20 13.18 -2.14 12.09
N GLU A 21 12.93 -3.31 12.70
CA GLU A 21 13.68 -4.53 12.41
C GLU A 21 13.15 -5.19 11.13
N PHE A 22 13.54 -4.68 9.96
CA PHE A 22 13.24 -5.30 8.68
C PHE A 22 13.93 -6.68 8.57
N LYS A 23 13.14 -7.77 8.55
CA LYS A 23 13.63 -9.16 8.58
C LYS A 23 13.58 -9.89 7.23
N GLY A 24 13.13 -9.20 6.19
CA GLY A 24 12.71 -9.78 4.91
C GLY A 24 11.55 -8.94 4.39
N TRP A 25 10.64 -9.55 3.65
CA TRP A 25 9.44 -8.85 3.17
C TRP A 25 8.23 -9.21 4.00
N PHE A 26 7.53 -8.18 4.43
CA PHE A 26 6.25 -8.29 5.08
C PHE A 26 5.33 -7.16 4.64
N TYR A 27 4.04 -7.35 4.90
CA TYR A 27 3.03 -6.33 4.67
C TYR A 27 3.44 -4.99 5.30
N GLY A 28 3.55 -3.96 4.45
CA GLY A 28 3.89 -2.60 4.82
C GLY A 28 5.37 -2.22 4.72
N ASP A 29 6.29 -3.16 4.46
CA ASP A 29 7.68 -2.82 4.20
C ASP A 29 7.82 -1.92 2.97
N SER A 30 7.02 -2.15 1.94
CA SER A 30 6.98 -1.30 0.73
C SER A 30 6.73 0.17 1.04
N VAL A 31 5.64 0.50 1.73
CA VAL A 31 5.39 1.90 2.09
C VAL A 31 6.39 2.44 3.11
N GLY A 32 6.99 1.55 3.92
CA GLY A 32 8.10 1.89 4.79
C GLY A 32 9.29 2.43 3.99
N PHE A 33 9.76 1.66 3.01
CA PHE A 33 10.86 2.08 2.14
C PHE A 33 10.49 3.29 1.27
N GLU A 34 9.25 3.41 0.77
CA GLU A 34 8.79 4.64 0.11
C GLU A 34 8.88 5.85 1.04
N GLY A 35 8.53 5.67 2.31
CA GLY A 35 8.66 6.72 3.31
C GLY A 35 10.11 7.13 3.53
N LEU A 36 11.04 6.17 3.58
CA LEU A 36 12.48 6.44 3.71
C LEU A 36 13.03 7.23 2.51
N VAL A 37 12.65 6.85 1.28
CA VAL A 37 12.97 7.63 0.06
C VAL A 37 12.39 9.04 0.16
N ALA A 38 11.11 9.16 0.53
CA ALA A 38 10.43 10.45 0.68
C ALA A 38 11.10 11.34 1.74
N ALA A 39 11.59 10.77 2.85
CA ALA A 39 12.33 11.52 3.87
C ALA A 39 13.66 12.05 3.34
N ALA A 40 14.39 11.24 2.58
CA ALA A 40 15.64 11.67 1.95
C ALA A 40 15.43 12.84 1.00
N ASP A 41 14.39 12.76 0.17
CA ASP A 41 14.01 13.85 -0.74
C ASP A 41 13.62 15.10 0.07
N LEU A 42 12.69 14.99 1.02
CA LEU A 42 12.20 16.11 1.83
C LEU A 42 13.27 16.84 2.65
N LEU A 43 14.32 16.14 3.06
CA LEU A 43 15.38 16.65 3.93
C LEU A 43 16.69 16.91 3.19
N GLU A 44 16.75 16.60 1.90
CA GLU A 44 17.95 16.69 1.07
C GLU A 44 19.14 15.94 1.70
N ASP A 45 18.85 14.80 2.34
CA ASP A 45 19.82 13.96 3.05
C ASP A 45 19.78 12.53 2.48
N PRO A 46 20.86 12.05 1.84
CA PRO A 46 20.89 10.74 1.21
C PRO A 46 20.84 9.58 2.21
N LYS A 47 20.99 9.82 3.52
CA LYS A 47 21.06 8.79 4.56
C LYS A 47 20.03 7.66 4.39
N TRP A 48 18.77 8.01 4.12
CA TRP A 48 17.69 7.02 4.02
C TRP A 48 17.64 6.30 2.66
N ILE A 49 18.16 6.94 1.60
CA ILE A 49 18.44 6.27 0.32
C ILE A 49 19.57 5.26 0.51
N ASP A 50 20.67 5.65 1.16
CA ASP A 50 21.83 4.78 1.41
C ASP A 50 21.45 3.56 2.26
N PHE A 51 20.63 3.77 3.29
CA PHE A 51 20.06 2.68 4.10
C PHE A 51 19.24 1.72 3.23
N SER A 52 18.31 2.25 2.42
CA SER A 52 17.41 1.45 1.58
C SER A 52 18.20 0.68 0.51
N HIS A 53 19.15 1.34 -0.16
CA HIS A 53 20.04 0.75 -1.15
C HIS A 53 20.89 -0.36 -0.54
N GLY A 54 21.51 -0.12 0.62
CA GLY A 54 22.28 -1.14 1.35
C GLY A 54 21.43 -2.38 1.70
N PHE A 55 20.21 -2.17 2.18
CA PHE A 55 19.27 -3.25 2.49
C PHE A 55 18.91 -4.07 1.24
N PHE A 56 18.51 -3.39 0.16
CA PHE A 56 18.14 -4.04 -1.10
C PHE A 56 19.32 -4.76 -1.74
N ARG A 57 20.54 -4.22 -1.65
CA ARG A 57 21.75 -4.90 -2.14
C ARG A 57 22.07 -6.16 -1.35
N ALA A 58 21.89 -6.12 -0.04
CA ALA A 58 22.09 -7.29 0.81
C ALA A 58 21.06 -8.40 0.51
N TRP A 59 19.80 -8.04 0.23
CA TRP A 59 18.79 -8.99 -0.27
C TRP A 59 19.16 -9.50 -1.68
N ALA A 60 19.52 -8.62 -2.61
CA ALA A 60 19.82 -8.97 -4.01
C ALA A 60 20.87 -10.08 -4.13
N THR A 61 21.89 -10.05 -3.26
CA THR A 61 22.95 -11.08 -3.21
C THR A 61 22.52 -12.43 -2.63
N ARG A 62 21.36 -12.50 -1.97
CA ARG A 62 20.85 -13.66 -1.23
C ARG A 62 19.41 -14.03 -1.60
N ARG A 63 18.87 -13.46 -2.68
CA ARG A 63 17.47 -13.62 -3.12
C ARG A 63 17.08 -15.05 -3.49
N HIS A 64 18.06 -15.93 -3.70
CA HIS A 64 17.83 -17.32 -4.04
C HIS A 64 18.07 -18.25 -2.84
N PRO A 65 17.19 -19.25 -2.62
CA PRO A 65 15.91 -19.43 -3.31
C PRO A 65 14.91 -18.32 -2.94
N PHE A 66 14.04 -17.94 -3.88
CA PHE A 66 12.90 -17.06 -3.56
C PHE A 66 12.00 -17.71 -2.51
N HIS A 67 11.45 -16.88 -1.64
CA HIS A 67 10.58 -17.24 -0.54
C HIS A 67 9.14 -16.82 -0.82
N PRO A 68 8.15 -17.50 -0.20
CA PRO A 68 6.74 -17.18 -0.41
C PRO A 68 6.32 -15.73 -0.08
N ASP A 69 7.08 -14.98 0.72
CA ASP A 69 6.80 -13.57 1.05
C ASP A 69 7.44 -12.57 0.06
N ASP A 70 8.24 -13.02 -0.91
CA ASP A 70 8.79 -12.13 -1.95
C ASP A 70 7.69 -11.49 -2.82
N ASN A 71 6.45 -11.99 -2.77
CA ASN A 71 5.28 -11.32 -3.34
C ASN A 71 4.89 -10.00 -2.63
N THR A 72 5.47 -9.71 -1.47
CA THR A 72 5.31 -8.44 -0.74
C THR A 72 6.56 -7.57 -0.83
N ALA A 73 7.55 -7.97 -1.64
CA ALA A 73 8.77 -7.22 -1.83
C ALA A 73 8.48 -5.80 -2.35
N PRO A 74 9.26 -4.79 -1.93
CA PRO A 74 9.08 -3.39 -2.32
C PRO A 74 9.62 -3.12 -3.72
N GLY A 75 9.20 -3.92 -4.72
CA GLY A 75 9.76 -3.91 -6.07
C GLY A 75 9.70 -2.54 -6.73
N HIS A 76 8.58 -1.83 -6.56
CA HIS A 76 8.43 -0.45 -7.04
C HIS A 76 9.53 0.49 -6.50
N VAL A 77 9.86 0.38 -5.20
CA VAL A 77 10.90 1.20 -4.56
C VAL A 77 12.30 0.74 -4.94
N MET A 78 12.51 -0.56 -5.11
CA MET A 78 13.79 -1.07 -5.61
C MET A 78 14.10 -0.53 -7.01
N CYS A 79 13.09 -0.41 -7.88
CA CYS A 79 13.22 0.24 -9.19
C CYS A 79 13.64 1.71 -9.06
N ASP A 80 13.02 2.48 -8.15
CA ASP A 80 13.42 3.88 -7.89
C ASP A 80 14.89 3.98 -7.44
N ILE A 81 15.33 3.08 -6.56
CA ILE A 81 16.74 3.01 -6.15
C ILE A 81 17.67 2.64 -7.32
N VAL A 82 17.25 1.75 -8.22
CA VAL A 82 18.03 1.41 -9.42
C VAL A 82 18.18 2.63 -10.33
N GLU A 83 17.12 3.39 -10.59
CA GLU A 83 17.20 4.61 -11.41
C GLU A 83 18.10 5.68 -10.78
N ARG A 84 18.04 5.84 -9.45
CA ARG A 84 18.84 6.84 -8.72
C ARG A 84 20.32 6.47 -8.64
N THR A 85 20.64 5.19 -8.49
CA THR A 85 22.02 4.75 -8.21
C THR A 85 22.74 4.12 -9.40
N GLY A 86 21.99 3.65 -10.41
CA GLY A 86 22.55 2.89 -11.54
C GLY A 86 23.12 1.53 -11.14
N ASP A 87 22.69 0.96 -10.01
CA ASP A 87 23.22 -0.30 -9.50
C ASP A 87 22.76 -1.50 -10.34
N GLU A 88 23.63 -1.99 -11.20
CA GLU A 88 23.36 -3.12 -12.10
C GLU A 88 23.12 -4.45 -11.38
N VAL A 89 23.66 -4.64 -10.16
CA VAL A 89 23.40 -5.86 -9.38
C VAL A 89 21.98 -5.85 -8.85
N LEU A 90 21.53 -4.71 -8.32
CA LEU A 90 20.14 -4.56 -7.90
C LEU A 90 19.19 -4.61 -9.10
N LYS A 91 19.54 -3.99 -10.22
CA LYS A 91 18.78 -4.07 -11.49
C LYS A 91 18.56 -5.52 -11.93
N THR A 92 19.63 -6.32 -11.92
CA THR A 92 19.53 -7.75 -12.24
C THR A 92 18.60 -8.49 -11.27
N ALA A 93 18.69 -8.18 -9.98
CA ALA A 93 17.85 -8.81 -8.96
C ALA A 93 16.38 -8.42 -9.05
N VAL A 94 16.04 -7.18 -9.39
CA VAL A 94 14.63 -6.78 -9.59
C VAL A 94 14.03 -7.44 -10.83
N LEU A 95 14.78 -7.57 -11.93
CA LEU A 95 14.30 -8.30 -13.11
C LEU A 95 14.06 -9.79 -12.80
N ASP A 96 14.97 -10.42 -12.05
CA ASP A 96 14.84 -11.81 -11.61
C ASP A 96 13.63 -12.01 -10.67
N LEU A 97 13.39 -11.07 -9.75
CA LEU A 97 12.19 -11.06 -8.91
C LEU A 97 10.92 -10.91 -9.76
N ALA A 98 10.91 -10.01 -10.74
CA ALA A 98 9.75 -9.80 -11.61
C ALA A 98 9.38 -11.08 -12.38
N GLU A 99 10.37 -11.78 -12.92
CA GLU A 99 10.15 -13.08 -13.58
C GLU A 99 9.61 -14.14 -12.62
N HIS A 100 10.14 -14.20 -11.41
CA HIS A 100 9.61 -15.09 -10.37
C HIS A 100 8.15 -14.77 -10.05
N LEU A 101 7.83 -13.51 -9.80
CA LEU A 101 6.47 -13.08 -9.45
C LEU A 101 5.49 -13.29 -10.61
N ARG A 102 5.91 -13.05 -11.85
CA ARG A 102 5.12 -13.28 -13.07
C ARG A 102 4.82 -14.76 -13.31
N SER A 103 5.69 -15.66 -12.83
CA SER A 103 5.52 -17.11 -12.95
C SER A 103 4.50 -17.72 -11.98
N ARG A 104 4.02 -16.94 -10.99
CA ARG A 104 3.02 -17.41 -10.03
C ARG A 104 1.71 -17.78 -10.74
N ARG A 105 1.00 -18.75 -10.17
CA ARG A 105 -0.33 -19.13 -10.63
C ARG A 105 -1.25 -17.92 -10.64
N LYS A 106 -2.06 -17.79 -11.69
CA LYS A 106 -3.05 -16.71 -11.84
C LYS A 106 -4.46 -17.26 -11.84
N ILE A 107 -5.41 -16.44 -11.38
CA ILE A 107 -6.85 -16.64 -11.54
C ILE A 107 -7.37 -15.39 -12.26
N GLY A 108 -7.87 -15.59 -13.49
CA GLY A 108 -8.00 -14.46 -14.43
C GLY A 108 -6.62 -13.84 -14.70
N ASP A 109 -6.54 -12.51 -14.64
CA ASP A 109 -5.29 -11.76 -14.82
C ASP A 109 -4.49 -11.54 -13.52
N VAL A 110 -5.01 -11.97 -12.37
CA VAL A 110 -4.45 -11.66 -11.05
C VAL A 110 -3.62 -12.82 -10.52
N ALA A 111 -2.40 -12.54 -10.05
CA ALA A 111 -1.58 -13.53 -9.37
C ALA A 111 -2.20 -13.96 -8.04
N VAL A 112 -2.17 -15.27 -7.77
CA VAL A 112 -2.51 -15.80 -6.45
C VAL A 112 -1.50 -15.26 -5.44
N THR A 113 -2.00 -14.56 -4.41
CA THR A 113 -1.14 -14.01 -3.36
C THR A 113 -0.54 -15.15 -2.54
N PHE A 114 -1.39 -16.08 -2.07
CA PHE A 114 -0.94 -17.26 -1.33
C PHE A 114 -1.68 -18.51 -1.78
N GLU A 115 -0.92 -19.58 -2.01
CA GLU A 115 -1.49 -20.92 -2.22
C GLU A 115 -1.99 -21.55 -0.92
N ASP A 116 -1.28 -21.28 0.20
CA ASP A 116 -1.74 -21.57 1.55
C ASP A 116 -2.10 -20.26 2.24
N THR A 117 -3.40 -19.98 2.34
CA THR A 117 -3.87 -18.73 2.92
C THR A 117 -3.80 -18.69 4.44
N LEU A 118 -3.46 -19.77 5.16
CA LEU A 118 -3.20 -19.73 6.61
C LEU A 118 -1.98 -18.89 6.98
N ARG A 119 -1.17 -18.51 5.98
CA ARG A 119 -0.11 -17.50 6.13
C ARG A 119 -0.69 -16.13 6.52
N SER A 120 -1.85 -15.76 5.96
CA SER A 120 -2.53 -14.48 6.21
C SER A 120 -3.80 -14.61 7.05
N LEU A 121 -4.59 -15.66 6.82
CA LEU A 121 -5.87 -15.89 7.50
C LEU A 121 -5.64 -16.39 8.93
N ARG A 122 -6.22 -15.70 9.92
CA ARG A 122 -6.05 -15.97 11.35
C ARG A 122 -7.39 -16.12 12.08
N GLN A 123 -7.33 -16.63 13.31
CA GLN A 123 -8.44 -16.56 14.23
C GLN A 123 -8.76 -15.08 14.56
N PRO A 124 -10.04 -14.71 14.70
CA PRO A 124 -10.42 -13.33 14.92
C PRO A 124 -9.95 -12.82 16.28
N TYR A 125 -9.60 -11.53 16.35
CA TYR A 125 -9.40 -10.84 17.62
C TYR A 125 -10.74 -10.72 18.37
N GLY A 126 -10.68 -10.31 19.64
CA GLY A 126 -11.87 -10.05 20.46
C GLY A 126 -12.61 -11.31 20.96
N GLY A 127 -12.06 -12.51 20.73
CA GLY A 127 -12.66 -13.76 21.21
C GLY A 127 -13.93 -14.17 20.43
N VAL A 128 -14.14 -13.60 19.25
CA VAL A 128 -15.26 -13.89 18.37
C VAL A 128 -15.22 -15.37 17.97
N GLN A 129 -16.32 -16.08 18.16
CA GLN A 129 -16.41 -17.49 17.80
C GLN A 129 -16.78 -17.61 16.32
N LEU A 130 -15.98 -18.37 15.56
CA LEU A 130 -16.32 -18.73 14.20
C LEU A 130 -17.46 -19.76 14.20
N SER A 131 -18.32 -19.69 13.18
CA SER A 131 -19.31 -20.73 12.94
C SER A 131 -18.64 -22.08 12.69
N LYS A 132 -19.39 -23.18 12.76
CA LYS A 132 -18.87 -24.51 12.43
C LYS A 132 -18.32 -24.58 11.01
N GLU A 133 -18.99 -23.93 10.06
CA GLU A 133 -18.57 -23.88 8.65
C GLU A 133 -17.29 -23.07 8.48
N GLN A 134 -17.20 -21.89 9.11
CA GLN A 134 -15.98 -21.07 9.10
C GLN A 134 -14.81 -21.80 9.77
N SER A 135 -15.07 -22.51 10.87
CA SER A 135 -14.05 -23.31 11.57
C SER A 135 -13.54 -24.47 10.72
N GLU A 136 -14.41 -25.08 9.91
CA GLU A 136 -14.00 -26.12 8.96
C GLU A 136 -13.16 -25.53 7.82
N LEU A 137 -13.58 -24.39 7.27
CA LEU A 137 -12.82 -23.67 6.24
C LEU A 137 -11.42 -23.30 6.72
N MET A 138 -11.27 -22.87 7.99
CA MET A 138 -9.98 -22.52 8.59
C MET A 138 -8.99 -23.70 8.69
N LYS A 139 -9.39 -24.94 8.41
CA LYS A 139 -8.46 -26.08 8.38
C LYS A 139 -7.69 -26.16 7.08
N ASP A 140 -8.31 -25.76 5.99
CA ASP A 140 -7.74 -25.77 4.64
C ASP A 140 -8.49 -24.74 3.77
N PRO A 141 -8.20 -23.44 3.96
CA PRO A 141 -8.88 -22.37 3.24
C PRO A 141 -8.50 -22.31 1.76
N GLY A 142 -7.47 -23.06 1.34
CA GLY A 142 -6.94 -23.05 -0.02
C GLY A 142 -6.25 -21.73 -0.35
N ALA A 143 -6.19 -21.43 -1.65
CA ALA A 143 -5.53 -20.26 -2.18
C ALA A 143 -6.41 -19.01 -2.20
N GLY A 144 -5.78 -17.84 -2.38
CA GLY A 144 -6.53 -16.60 -2.57
C GLY A 144 -5.70 -15.39 -2.96
N ILE A 145 -6.43 -14.27 -3.12
CA ILE A 145 -5.97 -12.97 -3.62
C ILE A 145 -6.21 -11.92 -2.53
N TRP A 146 -5.22 -11.09 -2.23
CA TRP A 146 -5.28 -10.04 -1.21
C TRP A 146 -5.18 -8.64 -1.82
N LEU A 147 -5.96 -7.73 -1.25
CA LEU A 147 -6.04 -6.32 -1.61
C LEU A 147 -4.70 -5.59 -1.55
N ASP A 148 -3.87 -5.88 -0.54
CA ASP A 148 -2.56 -5.24 -0.36
C ASP A 148 -1.66 -5.39 -1.59
N CYS A 149 -1.80 -6.51 -2.33
CA CYS A 149 -1.00 -6.78 -3.53
C CYS A 149 -1.29 -5.86 -4.72
N MET A 150 -2.39 -5.09 -4.68
CA MET A 150 -2.63 -4.00 -5.64
C MET A 150 -1.52 -2.94 -5.58
N HIS A 151 -0.82 -2.81 -4.45
CA HIS A 151 0.31 -1.89 -4.27
C HIS A 151 1.69 -2.53 -4.53
N PHE A 152 1.78 -3.85 -4.70
CA PHE A 152 3.06 -4.54 -4.85
C PHE A 152 3.32 -4.88 -6.31
N ASP A 153 2.56 -5.81 -6.88
CA ASP A 153 2.89 -6.45 -8.15
C ASP A 153 2.68 -5.50 -9.33
N ALA A 154 1.48 -4.97 -9.49
CA ALA A 154 1.15 -4.14 -10.65
C ALA A 154 1.97 -2.84 -10.72
N PRO A 155 2.16 -2.06 -9.63
CA PRO A 155 3.05 -0.89 -9.64
C PRO A 155 4.51 -1.25 -9.92
N PHE A 156 4.96 -2.42 -9.47
CA PHE A 156 6.30 -2.90 -9.77
C PHE A 156 6.47 -3.20 -11.27
N TYR A 157 5.55 -3.94 -11.89
CA TYR A 157 5.58 -4.17 -13.33
C TYR A 157 5.46 -2.85 -14.11
N ALA A 158 4.55 -1.96 -13.71
CA ALA A 158 4.43 -0.65 -14.35
C ALA A 158 5.74 0.14 -14.30
N HIS A 159 6.44 0.14 -13.16
CA HIS A 159 7.74 0.81 -13.02
C HIS A 159 8.83 0.14 -13.87
N LEU A 160 8.86 -1.20 -13.96
CA LEU A 160 9.81 -1.93 -14.79
C LEU A 160 9.75 -1.57 -16.28
N SER A 161 8.61 -1.08 -16.78
CA SER A 161 8.50 -0.55 -18.14
C SER A 161 9.48 0.59 -18.45
N LYS A 162 10.00 1.29 -17.43
CA LYS A 162 11.07 2.30 -17.56
C LYS A 162 12.48 1.70 -17.56
N ILE A 163 12.68 0.61 -16.83
CA ILE A 163 13.99 -0.04 -16.66
C ILE A 163 14.29 -1.02 -17.80
N ASP A 164 13.27 -1.70 -18.29
CA ASP A 164 13.35 -2.74 -19.32
C ASP A 164 12.19 -2.60 -20.34
N PRO A 165 12.22 -1.56 -21.19
CA PRO A 165 11.12 -1.22 -22.10
C PRO A 165 10.90 -2.22 -23.24
N ALA A 166 11.76 -3.24 -23.38
CA ALA A 166 11.64 -4.25 -24.44
C ALA A 166 10.64 -5.37 -24.11
N ASN A 167 10.16 -5.43 -22.87
CA ASN A 167 9.22 -6.43 -22.36
C ASN A 167 7.80 -5.85 -22.16
N ASP A 168 6.81 -6.71 -21.93
CA ASP A 168 5.38 -6.36 -21.79
C ASP A 168 4.99 -5.93 -20.36
N TRP A 169 5.91 -5.25 -19.67
CA TRP A 169 5.75 -4.91 -18.25
C TRP A 169 4.60 -3.90 -18.03
N ALA A 170 4.45 -2.94 -18.93
CA ALA A 170 3.37 -1.95 -18.85
C ALA A 170 1.99 -2.61 -18.99
N GLU A 171 1.81 -3.43 -20.02
CA GLU A 171 0.56 -4.17 -20.25
C GLU A 171 0.29 -5.16 -19.12
N THR A 172 1.32 -5.81 -18.58
CA THR A 172 1.19 -6.72 -17.44
C THR A 172 0.71 -5.98 -16.19
N GLY A 173 1.30 -4.83 -15.86
CA GLY A 173 0.87 -4.03 -14.72
C GLY A 173 -0.58 -3.55 -14.85
N VAL A 174 -0.97 -3.05 -16.03
CA VAL A 174 -2.33 -2.54 -16.28
C VAL A 174 -3.38 -3.67 -16.26
N ARG A 175 -3.12 -4.81 -16.92
CA ARG A 175 -4.04 -5.95 -16.88
C ARG A 175 -4.24 -6.46 -15.46
N GLU A 176 -3.16 -6.62 -14.71
CA GLU A 176 -3.22 -7.18 -13.36
C GLU A 176 -3.97 -6.26 -12.39
N ILE A 177 -3.70 -4.94 -12.38
CA ILE A 177 -4.41 -4.00 -11.48
C ILE A 177 -5.92 -3.91 -11.79
N LEU A 178 -6.30 -3.95 -13.07
CA LEU A 178 -7.71 -3.96 -13.48
C LEU A 178 -8.40 -5.28 -13.09
N GLY A 179 -7.69 -6.41 -13.20
CA GLY A 179 -8.21 -7.73 -12.86
C GLY A 179 -8.68 -7.86 -11.41
N TYR A 180 -8.07 -7.13 -10.46
CA TYR A 180 -8.49 -7.15 -9.05
C TYR A 180 -9.95 -6.73 -8.86
N ARG A 181 -10.51 -5.90 -9.75
CA ARG A 181 -11.91 -5.46 -9.67
C ARG A 181 -12.88 -6.63 -9.71
N GLU A 182 -12.63 -7.64 -10.54
CA GLU A 182 -13.51 -8.82 -10.67
C GLU A 182 -13.62 -9.59 -9.35
N PHE A 183 -12.52 -9.71 -8.61
CA PHE A 183 -12.44 -10.55 -7.42
C PHE A 183 -12.78 -9.79 -6.14
N LEU A 184 -12.35 -8.53 -6.03
CA LEU A 184 -12.36 -7.79 -4.78
C LEU A 184 -13.38 -6.65 -4.73
N PHE A 185 -13.85 -6.10 -5.85
CA PHE A 185 -14.71 -4.93 -5.80
C PHE A 185 -16.11 -5.25 -5.23
N ASP A 186 -16.54 -4.44 -4.28
CA ASP A 186 -17.83 -4.51 -3.62
C ASP A 186 -18.73 -3.36 -4.06
N GLN A 187 -19.79 -3.69 -4.81
CA GLN A 187 -20.70 -2.70 -5.36
C GLN A 187 -21.56 -2.01 -4.29
N GLU A 188 -21.84 -2.68 -3.17
CA GLU A 188 -22.69 -2.16 -2.10
C GLU A 188 -22.02 -0.99 -1.38
N THR A 189 -20.76 -1.16 -1.00
CA THR A 189 -19.99 -0.13 -0.30
C THR A 189 -19.22 0.79 -1.24
N GLY A 190 -19.02 0.40 -2.50
CA GLY A 190 -18.16 1.10 -3.47
C GLY A 190 -16.66 0.94 -3.21
N THR A 191 -16.27 -0.06 -2.41
CA THR A 191 -14.89 -0.30 -1.94
C THR A 191 -14.37 -1.66 -2.41
N TYR A 192 -13.09 -1.94 -2.19
CA TYR A 192 -12.51 -3.26 -2.39
C TYR A 192 -12.56 -4.07 -1.09
N ARG A 193 -12.91 -5.35 -1.20
CA ARG A 193 -12.85 -6.36 -0.14
C ARG A 193 -11.39 -6.76 0.11
N HIS A 194 -11.07 -7.07 1.36
CA HIS A 194 -9.68 -7.33 1.76
C HIS A 194 -9.10 -8.56 1.06
N TYR A 195 -9.88 -9.61 0.84
CA TYR A 195 -9.37 -10.81 0.16
C TYR A 195 -10.47 -11.64 -0.50
N TRP A 196 -10.07 -12.48 -1.44
CA TRP A 196 -10.88 -13.49 -2.12
C TRP A 196 -10.31 -14.88 -1.90
N LEU A 197 -11.16 -15.85 -1.61
CA LEU A 197 -10.76 -17.25 -1.42
C LEU A 197 -11.28 -18.13 -2.56
N GLU A 198 -10.37 -18.90 -3.17
CA GLU A 198 -10.66 -19.74 -4.32
C GLU A 198 -11.72 -20.80 -4.02
N LYS A 199 -11.59 -21.46 -2.86
CA LYS A 199 -12.54 -22.49 -2.44
C LYS A 199 -13.96 -21.96 -2.19
N LEU A 200 -14.09 -20.68 -1.83
CA LEU A 200 -15.39 -20.05 -1.63
C LEU A 200 -15.94 -19.42 -2.90
N GLY A 201 -15.08 -19.13 -3.90
CA GLY A 201 -15.45 -18.39 -5.10
C GLY A 201 -15.94 -16.96 -4.81
N ARG A 202 -15.62 -16.38 -3.65
CA ARG A 202 -16.07 -15.05 -3.24
C ARG A 202 -15.08 -14.34 -2.34
N SER A 203 -15.18 -13.01 -2.33
CA SER A 203 -14.42 -12.12 -1.46
C SER A 203 -15.12 -11.80 -0.14
N GLN A 204 -14.31 -11.38 0.84
CA GLN A 204 -14.69 -11.21 2.23
C GLN A 204 -14.19 -9.86 2.74
N ILE A 205 -14.90 -9.32 3.73
CA ILE A 205 -14.55 -8.09 4.45
C ILE A 205 -14.46 -6.85 3.53
N PRO A 206 -15.58 -6.14 3.29
CA PRO A 206 -15.54 -4.91 2.52
C PRO A 206 -14.87 -3.77 3.29
N GLY A 207 -14.38 -2.77 2.58
CA GLY A 207 -14.14 -1.43 3.14
C GLY A 207 -13.10 -1.31 4.25
N TRP A 208 -12.15 -2.22 4.39
CA TRP A 208 -11.00 -1.99 5.28
C TRP A 208 -10.19 -0.78 4.80
N GLY A 209 -10.12 0.27 5.61
CA GLY A 209 -9.68 1.63 5.22
C GLY A 209 -8.26 1.69 4.70
N ARG A 210 -7.28 1.15 5.44
CA ARG A 210 -5.89 1.07 4.96
C ARG A 210 -5.76 0.24 3.68
N GLY A 211 -6.57 -0.82 3.55
CA GLY A 211 -6.67 -1.62 2.33
C GLY A 211 -7.07 -0.79 1.11
N GLN A 212 -8.02 0.14 1.26
CA GLN A 212 -8.39 1.06 0.18
C GLN A 212 -7.24 2.00 -0.19
N GLY A 213 -6.40 2.36 0.80
CA GLY A 213 -5.16 3.10 0.58
C GLY A 213 -4.18 2.36 -0.31
N TRP A 214 -3.97 1.06 -0.05
CA TRP A 214 -3.14 0.21 -0.90
C TRP A 214 -3.67 0.16 -2.34
N ALA A 215 -4.97 -0.06 -2.50
CA ALA A 215 -5.59 -0.11 -3.82
C ALA A 215 -5.43 1.21 -4.58
N LEU A 216 -5.79 2.34 -3.95
CA LEU A 216 -5.76 3.64 -4.62
C LEU A 216 -4.33 4.07 -4.96
N LEU A 217 -3.37 3.89 -4.04
CA LEU A 217 -1.96 4.17 -4.35
C LEU A 217 -1.45 3.29 -5.48
N GLY A 218 -1.76 1.98 -5.46
CA GLY A 218 -1.37 1.06 -6.53
C GLY A 218 -1.90 1.47 -7.90
N MET A 219 -3.18 1.85 -8.00
CA MET A 219 -3.76 2.37 -9.24
C MET A 219 -3.05 3.64 -9.72
N LEU A 220 -2.78 4.57 -8.81
CA LEU A 220 -2.11 5.84 -9.14
C LEU A 220 -0.66 5.63 -9.59
N ASP A 221 0.06 4.69 -8.96
CA ASP A 221 1.45 4.39 -9.33
C ASP A 221 1.50 3.66 -10.67
N VAL A 222 0.55 2.78 -11.00
CA VAL A 222 0.44 2.23 -12.36
C VAL A 222 0.17 3.33 -13.40
N LEU A 223 -0.79 4.22 -13.14
CA LEU A 223 -1.10 5.35 -14.04
C LEU A 223 0.09 6.30 -14.23
N LYS A 224 0.93 6.49 -13.20
CA LYS A 224 2.14 7.32 -13.29
C LYS A 224 3.12 6.82 -14.36
N PHE A 225 3.30 5.50 -14.50
CA PHE A 225 4.26 4.93 -15.45
C PHE A 225 3.63 4.52 -16.78
N CYS A 226 2.35 4.14 -16.74
CA CYS A 226 1.64 3.50 -17.85
C CYS A 226 0.35 4.23 -18.24
N GLY A 227 0.27 5.55 -18.02
CA GLY A 227 -0.92 6.36 -18.33
C GLY A 227 -1.34 6.38 -19.81
N ASP A 228 -0.44 6.02 -20.73
CA ASP A 228 -0.71 5.93 -22.17
C ASP A 228 -0.97 4.48 -22.63
N ALA A 229 -0.94 3.50 -21.73
CA ALA A 229 -1.14 2.09 -22.08
C ALA A 229 -2.61 1.79 -22.39
N PRO A 230 -2.91 0.74 -23.18
CA PRO A 230 -4.29 0.31 -23.39
C PRO A 230 -5.03 0.08 -22.07
N ALA A 231 -6.28 0.56 -21.97
CA ALA A 231 -7.12 0.52 -20.77
C ALA A 231 -6.67 1.39 -19.58
N ALA A 232 -5.69 2.28 -19.75
CA ALA A 232 -5.35 3.28 -18.73
C ALA A 232 -6.53 4.21 -18.39
N ASP A 233 -7.39 4.55 -19.35
CA ASP A 233 -8.61 5.33 -19.11
C ASP A 233 -9.57 4.62 -18.14
N GLU A 234 -9.76 3.30 -18.30
CA GLU A 234 -10.58 2.50 -17.39
C GLU A 234 -9.98 2.48 -15.98
N LEU A 235 -8.66 2.32 -15.87
CA LEU A 235 -7.96 2.37 -14.58
C LEU A 235 -8.11 3.74 -13.91
N GLN A 236 -8.01 4.82 -14.69
CA GLN A 236 -8.23 6.17 -14.22
C GLN A 236 -9.67 6.38 -13.70
N GLU A 237 -10.68 5.86 -14.42
CA GLU A 237 -12.06 5.88 -13.95
C GLU A 237 -12.22 5.12 -12.62
N GLN A 238 -11.61 3.94 -12.49
CA GLN A 238 -11.63 3.17 -11.24
C GLN A 238 -10.96 3.91 -10.07
N ALA A 239 -9.80 4.54 -10.33
CA ALA A 239 -9.08 5.32 -9.32
C ALA A 239 -9.88 6.54 -8.86
N ILE A 240 -10.52 7.26 -9.81
CA ILE A 240 -11.39 8.41 -9.49
C ILE A 240 -12.59 7.94 -8.66
N ALA A 241 -13.25 6.85 -9.05
CA ALA A 241 -14.41 6.32 -8.34
C ALA A 241 -14.05 5.88 -6.91
N LEU A 242 -12.93 5.17 -6.72
CA LEU A 242 -12.46 4.79 -5.38
C LEU A 242 -12.11 6.03 -4.54
N ALA A 243 -11.47 7.03 -5.12
CA ALA A 243 -11.18 8.28 -4.42
C ALA A 243 -12.46 9.00 -3.99
N GLU A 244 -13.48 9.09 -4.86
CA GLU A 244 -14.79 9.67 -4.51
C GLU A 244 -15.48 8.90 -3.39
N THR A 245 -15.45 7.56 -3.43
CA THR A 245 -15.98 6.71 -2.36
C THR A 245 -15.26 6.98 -1.04
N MET A 246 -13.93 7.09 -1.05
CA MET A 246 -13.18 7.40 0.18
C MET A 246 -13.52 8.78 0.72
N VAL A 247 -13.75 9.77 -0.14
CA VAL A 247 -14.23 11.11 0.29
C VAL A 247 -15.61 11.02 0.94
N SER A 248 -16.52 10.19 0.43
CA SER A 248 -17.88 10.07 1.00
C SER A 248 -17.91 9.47 2.41
N TYR A 249 -16.91 8.64 2.75
CA TYR A 249 -16.72 8.08 4.10
C TYR A 249 -15.80 8.92 5.00
N GLN A 250 -15.25 10.03 4.52
CA GLN A 250 -14.35 10.86 5.32
C GLN A 250 -15.12 11.51 6.49
N LEU A 251 -14.61 11.32 7.71
CA LEU A 251 -15.18 11.93 8.91
C LEU A 251 -14.90 13.43 8.97
N GLU A 252 -15.63 14.14 9.83
CA GLU A 252 -15.51 15.59 9.96
C GLU A 252 -14.09 16.03 10.37
N ASP A 253 -13.44 15.24 11.23
CA ASP A 253 -12.07 15.44 11.69
C ASP A 253 -11.00 15.06 10.64
N GLY A 254 -11.41 14.49 9.51
CA GLY A 254 -10.54 14.05 8.42
C GLY A 254 -10.04 12.62 8.53
N ASN A 255 -10.41 11.88 9.58
CA ASN A 255 -10.10 10.45 9.74
C ASN A 255 -11.12 9.56 9.03
N TRP A 256 -10.89 8.24 9.12
CA TRP A 256 -11.82 7.19 8.73
C TRP A 256 -11.94 6.16 9.86
N HIS A 257 -13.04 5.42 9.85
CA HIS A 257 -13.16 4.19 10.61
C HIS A 257 -12.26 3.09 10.01
N CYS A 258 -11.83 2.13 10.84
CA CYS A 258 -11.00 0.99 10.41
C CYS A 258 -11.65 0.24 9.23
N MET A 259 -12.96 0.02 9.31
CA MET A 259 -13.83 -0.30 8.18
C MET A 259 -14.64 0.95 7.85
N VAL A 260 -14.42 1.54 6.67
CA VAL A 260 -14.85 2.91 6.35
C VAL A 260 -16.36 3.14 6.43
N HIS A 261 -17.14 2.08 6.21
CA HIS A 261 -18.60 2.09 6.23
C HIS A 261 -19.20 1.66 7.58
N GLU A 262 -18.37 1.22 8.55
CA GLU A 262 -18.82 0.61 9.81
C GLU A 262 -18.23 1.34 11.03
N PRO A 263 -18.99 2.26 11.66
CA PRO A 263 -18.52 3.03 12.81
C PRO A 263 -18.09 2.18 14.02
N ARG A 264 -18.63 0.97 14.21
CA ARG A 264 -18.23 0.08 15.31
C ARG A 264 -16.78 -0.38 15.21
N SER A 265 -16.19 -0.30 14.03
CA SER A 265 -14.79 -0.68 13.81
C SER A 265 -13.79 0.30 14.44
N GLY A 266 -14.24 1.45 14.92
CA GLY A 266 -13.41 2.44 15.61
C GLY A 266 -12.48 3.22 14.67
N PRO A 267 -11.76 4.23 15.19
CA PRO A 267 -10.84 5.03 14.40
C PRO A 267 -9.56 4.26 14.05
N GLU A 268 -9.00 4.52 12.87
CA GLU A 268 -7.70 3.98 12.45
C GLU A 268 -6.90 5.06 11.72
N SER A 269 -5.78 5.48 12.32
CA SER A 269 -5.09 6.73 11.91
C SER A 269 -4.26 6.59 10.65
N SER A 270 -3.82 5.37 10.30
CA SER A 270 -3.01 5.19 9.09
C SER A 270 -3.82 5.48 7.82
N THR A 271 -5.12 5.20 7.83
CA THR A 271 -6.00 5.45 6.67
C THR A 271 -5.94 6.91 6.23
N ALA A 272 -5.91 7.86 7.16
CA ALA A 272 -5.78 9.28 6.83
C ALA A 272 -4.43 9.61 6.14
N ALA A 273 -3.33 9.00 6.60
CA ALA A 273 -2.01 9.20 5.99
C ALA A 273 -1.94 8.61 4.56
N PHE A 274 -2.51 7.42 4.36
CA PHE A 274 -2.67 6.80 3.03
C PHE A 274 -3.50 7.68 2.09
N MET A 275 -4.67 8.15 2.54
CA MET A 275 -5.57 8.97 1.72
C MET A 275 -4.97 10.35 1.41
N ALA A 276 -4.28 10.98 2.36
CA ALA A 276 -3.55 12.21 2.11
C ALA A 276 -2.51 12.03 0.99
N THR A 277 -1.71 10.97 1.08
CA THR A 277 -0.73 10.62 0.04
C THR A 277 -1.40 10.43 -1.32
N ALA A 278 -2.44 9.59 -1.37
CA ALA A 278 -3.12 9.24 -2.60
C ALA A 278 -3.79 10.45 -3.26
N PHE A 279 -4.49 11.29 -2.50
CA PHE A 279 -5.16 12.46 -3.05
C PHE A 279 -4.16 13.49 -3.60
N TYR A 280 -3.06 13.77 -2.88
CA TYR A 280 -2.03 14.68 -3.40
C TYR A 280 -1.30 14.11 -4.61
N ARG A 281 -0.90 12.82 -4.60
CA ARG A 281 -0.29 12.16 -5.76
C ARG A 281 -1.24 12.17 -6.97
N GLY A 282 -2.50 11.79 -6.77
CA GLY A 282 -3.51 11.77 -7.82
C GLY A 282 -3.76 13.15 -8.45
N MET A 283 -3.80 14.21 -7.64
CA MET A 283 -3.89 15.58 -8.17
C MET A 283 -2.61 16.00 -8.89
N LYS A 284 -1.43 15.64 -8.37
CA LYS A 284 -0.14 15.95 -8.98
C LYS A 284 0.02 15.29 -10.35
N HIS A 285 -0.49 14.07 -10.51
CA HIS A 285 -0.44 13.31 -11.76
C HIS A 285 -1.60 13.65 -12.72
N GLY A 286 -2.50 14.56 -12.35
CA GLY A 286 -3.64 14.95 -13.19
C GLY A 286 -4.78 13.92 -13.25
N VAL A 287 -4.70 12.83 -12.48
CA VAL A 287 -5.74 11.80 -12.36
C VAL A 287 -6.94 12.33 -11.58
N LEU A 288 -6.68 13.02 -10.46
CA LEU A 288 -7.70 13.61 -9.60
C LEU A 288 -7.79 15.12 -9.85
N SER A 289 -9.01 15.66 -9.92
CA SER A 289 -9.22 17.09 -10.09
C SER A 289 -9.03 17.88 -8.79
N LYS A 290 -8.93 19.21 -8.90
CA LYS A 290 -8.71 20.11 -7.75
C LYS A 290 -9.77 20.03 -6.64
N ARG A 291 -10.94 19.44 -6.90
CA ARG A 291 -11.98 19.23 -5.87
C ARG A 291 -11.49 18.35 -4.71
N PHE A 292 -10.47 17.53 -4.93
CA PHE A 292 -9.86 16.68 -3.91
C PHE A 292 -8.91 17.44 -2.96
N GLU A 293 -8.63 18.73 -3.20
CA GLU A 293 -7.73 19.53 -2.37
C GLU A 293 -8.22 19.64 -0.92
N LEU A 294 -9.51 19.90 -0.72
CA LEU A 294 -10.10 19.99 0.62
C LEU A 294 -10.09 18.64 1.36
N PRO A 295 -10.54 17.51 0.75
CA PRO A 295 -10.38 16.20 1.36
C PRO A 295 -8.93 15.81 1.68
N ALA A 296 -7.97 16.13 0.80
CA ALA A 296 -6.55 15.88 1.00
C ALA A 296 -6.01 16.65 2.20
N GLU A 297 -6.36 17.93 2.32
CA GLU A 297 -5.94 18.77 3.45
C GLU A 297 -6.59 18.31 4.77
N LYS A 298 -7.85 17.85 4.75
CA LYS A 298 -8.49 17.24 5.92
C LYS A 298 -7.74 15.98 6.38
N ALA A 299 -7.45 15.06 5.44
CA ALA A 299 -6.72 13.83 5.74
C ALA A 299 -5.30 14.12 6.26
N PHE A 300 -4.61 15.09 5.66
CA PHE A 300 -3.29 15.52 6.11
C PHE A 300 -3.32 16.10 7.52
N ARG A 301 -4.32 16.95 7.84
CA ARG A 301 -4.49 17.50 9.19
C ARG A 301 -4.80 16.43 10.22
N ALA A 302 -5.66 15.47 9.88
CA ALA A 302 -5.98 14.34 10.75
C ALA A 302 -4.72 13.52 11.08
N MET A 303 -3.94 13.18 10.05
CA MET A 303 -2.63 12.53 10.22
C MET A 303 -1.71 13.33 11.13
N VAL A 304 -1.55 14.64 10.90
CA VAL A 304 -0.70 15.51 11.72
C VAL A 304 -1.18 15.57 13.17
N SER A 305 -2.50 15.61 13.41
CA SER A 305 -3.05 15.62 14.77
C SER A 305 -2.81 14.33 15.55
N ASN A 306 -2.58 13.21 14.85
CA ASN A 306 -2.29 11.91 15.42
C ASN A 306 -0.78 11.64 15.55
N LEU A 307 0.09 12.57 15.14
CA LEU A 307 1.54 12.47 15.34
C LEU A 307 1.95 13.05 16.69
N ASP A 308 2.73 12.28 17.45
CA ASP A 308 3.37 12.79 18.66
C ASP A 308 4.66 13.58 18.36
N GLU A 309 5.17 14.29 19.36
CA GLU A 309 6.42 15.08 19.25
C GLU A 309 7.67 14.23 18.98
N LYS A 310 7.58 12.91 19.12
CA LYS A 310 8.66 11.95 18.86
C LYS A 310 8.57 11.35 17.45
N GLY A 311 7.63 11.80 16.63
CA GLY A 311 7.44 11.32 15.27
C GLY A 311 6.72 9.98 15.18
N ASN A 312 5.99 9.56 16.22
CA ASN A 312 5.19 8.34 16.17
C ASN A 312 3.77 8.67 15.71
N LEU A 313 3.26 7.95 14.70
CA LEU A 313 1.83 8.03 14.35
C LEU A 313 1.04 7.15 15.32
N LEU A 314 0.21 7.77 16.14
CA LEU A 314 -0.61 7.10 17.15
C LEU A 314 -1.91 6.55 16.53
N GLY A 315 -2.61 5.65 17.21
CA GLY A 315 -3.87 5.09 16.73
C GLY A 315 -3.75 4.25 15.45
N VAL A 316 -2.55 3.74 15.17
CA VAL A 316 -2.28 2.83 14.03
C VAL A 316 -2.46 1.39 14.49
N SER A 317 -3.22 0.62 13.70
CA SER A 317 -3.43 -0.78 14.02
C SER A 317 -2.16 -1.63 13.83
N ALA A 318 -2.11 -2.78 14.51
CA ALA A 318 -1.22 -3.87 14.15
C ALA A 318 -1.46 -4.34 12.69
N ALA A 319 -0.59 -5.21 12.21
CA ALA A 319 -0.79 -5.87 10.92
C ALA A 319 -2.17 -6.55 10.95
N VAL A 320 -3.03 -6.15 10.02
CA VAL A 320 -4.40 -6.65 9.93
C VAL A 320 -4.33 -7.94 9.12
N MET A 321 -3.93 -9.01 9.79
CA MET A 321 -4.02 -10.36 9.23
C MET A 321 -5.49 -10.65 8.95
N SER A 322 -5.84 -11.28 7.83
CA SER A 322 -7.25 -11.44 7.49
C SER A 322 -7.97 -12.43 8.41
N ALA A 323 -9.29 -12.28 8.53
CA ALA A 323 -10.16 -13.21 9.24
C ALA A 323 -11.53 -13.28 8.55
N LEU A 324 -12.29 -14.35 8.82
CA LEU A 324 -13.57 -14.65 8.16
C LEU A 324 -14.77 -13.83 8.67
N VAL A 325 -14.54 -12.88 9.57
CA VAL A 325 -15.59 -12.09 10.25
C VAL A 325 -15.15 -10.63 10.38
N ASP A 326 -16.11 -9.71 10.24
CA ASP A 326 -15.87 -8.26 10.28
C ASP A 326 -15.40 -7.81 11.67
N GLU A 327 -15.90 -8.45 12.73
CA GLU A 327 -15.57 -8.15 14.12
C GLU A 327 -14.07 -8.27 14.42
N HIS A 328 -13.32 -9.06 13.64
CA HIS A 328 -11.86 -9.09 13.73
C HIS A 328 -11.28 -7.67 13.60
N TYR A 329 -11.78 -6.88 12.63
CA TYR A 329 -11.28 -5.56 12.27
C TYR A 329 -11.65 -4.52 13.33
N TRP A 330 -12.72 -4.75 14.09
CA TRP A 330 -13.12 -3.91 15.22
C TRP A 330 -12.21 -4.10 16.43
N HIS A 331 -11.47 -5.21 16.47
CA HIS A 331 -10.70 -5.64 17.63
C HIS A 331 -9.20 -5.75 17.35
N VAL A 332 -8.73 -5.33 16.17
CA VAL A 332 -7.30 -5.30 15.88
C VAL A 332 -6.60 -4.36 16.88
N PRO A 333 -5.54 -4.81 17.56
CA PRO A 333 -4.83 -3.95 18.51
C PRO A 333 -4.29 -2.68 17.86
N LEU A 334 -4.52 -1.54 18.51
CA LEU A 334 -4.03 -0.23 18.07
C LEU A 334 -2.67 0.13 18.69
N ASP A 335 -2.21 1.35 18.40
CA ASP A 335 -1.01 2.00 18.92
C ASP A 335 0.29 1.23 18.64
N ARG A 336 0.41 0.76 17.39
CA ARG A 336 1.64 0.16 16.87
C ARG A 336 2.48 1.19 16.14
N ILE A 337 3.79 1.15 16.39
CA ILE A 337 4.77 1.97 15.68
C ILE A 337 5.45 1.08 14.64
N VAL A 338 5.00 1.22 13.39
CA VAL A 338 5.17 0.21 12.33
C VAL A 338 5.32 0.87 10.96
N PRO A 339 5.90 0.18 9.96
CA PRO A 339 6.13 0.73 8.63
C PRO A 339 4.89 1.33 7.96
N TRP A 340 3.74 0.67 8.04
CA TRP A 340 2.48 1.17 7.47
C TRP A 340 1.82 2.31 8.28
N GLY A 341 2.40 2.70 9.42
CA GLY A 341 2.05 3.94 10.12
C GLY A 341 3.02 5.07 9.79
N GLN A 342 4.32 4.77 9.77
CA GLN A 342 5.36 5.78 9.60
C GLN A 342 5.63 6.17 8.14
N GLY A 343 5.66 5.19 7.24
CA GLY A 343 5.90 5.39 5.82
C GLY A 343 4.92 6.37 5.18
N PRO A 344 3.59 6.17 5.34
CA PRO A 344 2.56 7.07 4.83
C PRO A 344 2.65 8.50 5.33
N VAL A 345 3.22 8.74 6.51
CA VAL A 345 3.44 10.11 7.02
C VAL A 345 4.44 10.86 6.14
N LEU A 346 5.55 10.19 5.82
CA LEU A 346 6.62 10.74 5.00
C LEU A 346 6.17 10.91 3.55
N THR A 347 5.48 9.91 2.99
CA THR A 347 4.97 9.99 1.61
C THR A 347 3.85 11.03 1.47
N ALA A 348 2.99 11.22 2.49
CA ALA A 348 1.99 12.28 2.48
C ALA A 348 2.64 13.66 2.50
N ALA A 349 3.69 13.85 3.30
CA ALA A 349 4.45 15.10 3.36
C ALA A 349 5.10 15.42 2.01
N ALA A 350 5.75 14.44 1.39
CA ALA A 350 6.39 14.58 0.08
C ALA A 350 5.37 14.87 -1.03
N ALA A 351 4.27 14.10 -1.08
CA ALA A 351 3.20 14.28 -2.06
C ALA A 351 2.57 15.69 -1.95
N ARG A 352 2.31 16.15 -0.72
CA ARG A 352 1.79 17.49 -0.46
C ARG A 352 2.77 18.58 -0.91
N SER A 353 4.06 18.44 -0.58
CA SER A 353 5.09 19.39 -1.01
C SER A 353 5.16 19.50 -2.55
N ALA A 354 5.19 18.35 -3.23
CA ALA A 354 5.24 18.27 -4.68
C ALA A 354 3.98 18.84 -5.38
N PHE A 355 2.80 18.68 -4.76
CA PHE A 355 1.54 19.27 -5.24
C PHE A 355 1.53 20.79 -5.10
N LEU A 356 1.98 21.33 -3.96
CA LEU A 356 2.00 22.77 -3.70
C LEU A 356 3.08 23.53 -4.49
N GLY A 357 3.93 22.82 -5.24
CA GLY A 357 4.98 23.45 -6.06
C GLY A 357 6.14 24.01 -5.25
N LYS A 358 6.29 23.60 -3.98
CA LYS A 358 7.53 23.83 -3.23
C LYS A 358 8.54 22.83 -3.79
N ALA A 359 9.52 23.31 -4.55
CA ALA A 359 10.60 22.46 -5.03
C ALA A 359 11.25 21.75 -3.84
N ILE A 360 11.36 20.43 -3.94
CA ILE A 360 12.37 19.68 -3.22
C ILE A 360 13.67 20.06 -3.93
N SER A 361 14.58 20.76 -3.25
CA SER A 361 15.76 21.37 -3.89
C SER A 361 16.73 20.34 -4.41
#